data_AF-A0A6I2VD76-F1
#
_entry.id   AF-A0A6I2VD76-F1
#
_cell.length_a   1.000
_cell.length_b   1.000
_cell.length_c   1.000
_cell.angle_alpha   90.00
_cell.angle_beta   90.00
_cell.angle_gamma   90.00
#
_symmetry.space_group_name_H-M   'P 1'
#
loop_
_entity.id
_entity.type
_entity.pdbx_description
1 polymer ?
#
loop_
_entity_poly.entity_id
_entity_poly.type
_entity_poly.pdbx_seq_one_letter_code
_entity_poly.pdbx_strand_id
1 'polypeptide(L)' 'KQQVGEVAANIRKLRKPEPYKGKGVRYEGEVIRRKAGKAGKK' A
#
# COMPACT_ATOMS: atom_id res chain seq x y z
N LYS A 1 -12.10 -9.21 18.78
CA LYS A 1 -11.52 -8.19 17.86
C LYS A 1 -10.99 -8.80 16.54
N GLN A 2 -11.15 -10.11 16.31
CA GLN A 2 -10.66 -10.79 15.11
C GLN A 2 -11.31 -10.28 13.81
N GLN A 3 -12.63 -10.03 13.82
CA GLN A 3 -13.37 -9.59 12.63
C GLN A 3 -12.84 -8.28 12.02
N VAL A 4 -12.48 -7.30 12.86
CA VAL A 4 -12.01 -5.98 12.38
C VAL A 4 -10.66 -6.10 11.66
N GLY A 5 -9.77 -6.95 12.17
CA GLY A 5 -8.49 -7.23 11.52
C GLY A 5 -8.66 -7.98 10.19
N GLU A 6 -9.58 -8.94 10.15
CA GLU A 6 -9.88 -9.71 8.94
C GLU A 6 -10.50 -8.85 7.84
N VAL A 7 -11.47 -7.99 8.20
CA VAL A 7 -12.08 -7.02 7.29
C VAL A 7 -11.01 -6.05 6.75
N ALA A 8 -10.15 -5.50 7.62
CA ALA A 8 -9.10 -4.59 7.19
C ALA A 8 -8.08 -5.27 6.24
N ALA A 9 -7.74 -6.55 6.51
CA ALA A 9 -6.89 -7.34 5.63
C ALA A 9 -7.55 -7.62 4.27
N ASN A 10 -8.85 -7.91 4.24
CA ASN A 10 -9.60 -8.13 3.01
C ASN A 10 -9.68 -6.85 2.15
N ILE A 11 -9.91 -5.69 2.76
CA ILE A 11 -9.91 -4.39 2.04
C ILE A 11 -8.51 -4.09 1.48
N ARG A 12 -7.43 -4.39 2.22
CA ARG A 12 -6.05 -4.21 1.74
C ARG A 12 -5.71 -5.12 0.55
N LYS A 13 -6.26 -6.35 0.48
CA LYS A 13 -6.05 -7.27 -0.63
C LYS A 13 -6.62 -6.73 -1.95
N LEU A 14 -7.76 -6.03 -1.90
CA LEU A 14 -8.42 -5.48 -3.09
C LEU A 14 -7.57 -4.43 -3.81
N ARG A 15 -6.85 -3.60 -3.05
CA ARG A 15 -5.99 -2.55 -3.62
C ARG A 15 -4.74 -2.36 -2.80
N LYS A 16 -3.75 -3.23 -3.04
CA LYS A 16 -2.44 -3.14 -2.38
C LYS A 16 -1.75 -1.81 -2.75
N PRO A 17 -1.01 -1.20 -1.79
CA PRO A 17 -0.28 0.02 -2.06
C PRO A 17 0.85 -0.24 -3.06
N GLU A 18 0.85 0.50 -4.16
CA GLU A 18 1.84 0.33 -5.23
C GLU A 18 3.25 0.76 -4.79
N PRO A 19 4.31 0.03 -5.18
CA PRO A 19 5.68 0.28 -4.74
C PRO A 19 6.31 1.56 -5.32
N TYR A 20 5.68 2.24 -6.28
CA TYR A 20 6.24 3.47 -6.88
C TYR A 20 5.56 4.73 -6.36
N LYS A 21 4.22 4.76 -6.46
CA LYS A 21 3.43 5.94 -6.09
C LYS A 21 2.78 5.82 -4.72
N GLY A 22 2.91 4.66 -4.05
CA GLY A 22 2.26 4.38 -2.76
C GLY A 22 0.73 4.42 -2.82
N LYS A 23 0.13 4.31 -4.02
CA LYS A 23 -1.31 4.41 -4.22
C LYS A 23 -1.97 3.09 -3.84
N GLY A 24 -2.95 3.12 -2.94
CA GLY A 24 -3.71 1.95 -2.50
C GLY A 24 -4.17 2.07 -1.05
N VAL A 25 -4.73 0.98 -0.53
CA VAL A 25 -5.16 0.85 0.87
C VAL A 25 -3.94 0.51 1.72
N ARG A 26 -3.64 1.38 2.70
CA ARG A 26 -2.53 1.24 3.65
C ARG A 26 -3.05 1.36 5.06
N TYR A 27 -2.31 0.79 6.01
CA TYR A 27 -2.59 1.04 7.42
C TYR A 27 -2.09 2.43 7.84
N GLU A 28 -2.70 2.98 8.88
CA GLU A 28 -2.25 4.22 9.49
C GLU A 28 -0.82 4.05 10.04
N GLY A 29 0.11 4.93 9.66
CA GLY A 29 1.52 4.82 10.02
C GLY A 29 2.38 3.86 9.16
N GLU A 30 1.82 3.19 8.15
CA GLU A 30 2.59 2.28 7.29
C GLU A 30 3.57 3.02 6.37
N VAL A 31 4.87 2.79 6.55
CA VAL A 31 5.93 3.32 5.68
C VAL A 31 6.12 2.41 4.45
N ILE A 32 5.54 2.81 3.33
CA ILE A 32 5.70 2.09 2.05
C ILE A 32 7.09 2.39 1.48
N ARG A 33 7.94 1.36 1.35
CA ARG A 33 9.23 1.46 0.65
C ARG A 33 8.97 1.75 -0.83
N ARG A 34 9.16 3.01 -1.23
CA ARG A 34 9.00 3.43 -2.62
C ARG A 34 10.26 3.07 -3.40
N LYS A 35 10.10 2.31 -4.48
CA LYS A 35 11.16 2.11 -5.47
C LYS A 35 11.29 3.39 -6.31
N ALA A 36 12.51 3.74 -6.67
CA ALA A 36 12.75 4.79 -7.65
C ALA A 36 11.97 4.45 -8.93
N GLY A 37 11.10 5.37 -9.37
CA GLY A 37 10.53 5.30 -10.71
C GLY A 37 11.63 5.40 -11.77
N LYS A 38 11.29 5.16 -13.04
CA LYS A 38 12.26 5.22 -14.15
C LYS A 38 13.20 6.43 -13.99
N ALA A 39 14.49 6.16 -13.79
CA ALA A 39 15.57 7.13 -13.88
C ALA A 39 15.72 7.52 -15.35
N GLY A 40 14.84 8.39 -15.84
CA GLY A 40 14.74 8.72 -17.25
C GLY A 40 13.76 9.86 -17.48
N LYS A 41 14.11 11.05 -17.00
CA LYS A 41 13.60 12.30 -17.57
C LYS A 41 14.66 13.40 -17.41
N LYS A 42 15.66 13.34 -18.27
CA LYS A 42 16.23 14.52 -18.93
C LYS A 42 16.10 14.27 -20.42
#